data_AF-A0A9D7HCS6-F1
#
_entry.id   AF-A0A9D7HCS6-F1
#
_cell.length_a   1.000
_cell.length_b   1.000
_cell.length_c   1.000
_cell.angle_alpha   90.00
_cell.angle_beta   90.00
_cell.angle_gamma   90.00
#
_symmetry.space_group_name_H-M   'P 1'
#
loop_
_entity.id
_entity.type
_entity.pdbx_description
1 polymer ?
#
loop_
_entity_poly.entity_id
_entity_poly.type
_entity_poly.pdbx_seq_one_letter_code
_entity_poly.pdbx_strand_id
1 'polypeptide(L)'
;MQGGFDAVAGNYVLIRHANGEHSLYAHLHQGSVRVNVGDTVTAGAQIAEAGSSGNSTEPHLHFQLIDGPDLNAARGLPITFTGLRPEWVSIEGRHLRSGDVLEQE
;
A
#
# COMPACT_ATOMS: atom_id res chain seq x y z
N MET A 1 -3.30 -1.55 24.06
CA MET A 1 -3.48 -2.61 23.04
C MET A 1 -4.04 -1.94 21.81
N GLN A 2 -3.40 -2.09 20.65
CA GLN A 2 -3.98 -1.62 19.38
C GLN A 2 -5.19 -2.51 19.06
N GLY A 3 -6.29 -1.88 18.64
CA GLY A 3 -7.54 -2.53 18.26
C GLY A 3 -8.06 -1.93 16.95
N GLY A 4 -9.03 -2.57 16.32
CA GLY A 4 -9.54 -2.12 15.03
C GLY A 4 -8.49 -2.23 13.91
N PHE A 5 -8.52 -1.30 12.96
CA PHE A 5 -7.64 -1.31 11.79
C PHE A 5 -6.14 -1.40 12.15
N ASP A 6 -5.70 -0.70 13.19
CA ASP A 6 -4.29 -0.67 13.60
C ASP A 6 -3.76 -2.08 13.96
N ALA A 7 -4.60 -2.93 14.55
CA ALA A 7 -4.22 -4.31 14.87
C ALA A 7 -3.99 -5.15 13.60
N VAL A 8 -4.73 -4.86 12.53
CA VAL A 8 -4.59 -5.55 11.25
C VAL A 8 -3.38 -5.01 10.48
N ALA A 9 -3.29 -3.69 10.32
CA ALA A 9 -2.26 -3.04 9.52
C ALA A 9 -0.85 -3.06 10.15
N GLY A 10 -0.77 -3.11 11.48
CA GLY A 10 0.51 -3.07 12.19
C GLY A 10 1.16 -1.69 12.11
N ASN A 11 2.46 -1.65 11.83
CA ASN A 11 3.16 -0.40 11.57
C ASN A 11 2.89 0.04 10.13
N TYR A 12 2.42 1.27 9.95
CA TYR A 12 2.05 1.79 8.64
C TYR A 12 2.41 3.26 8.45
N VAL A 13 2.48 3.67 7.18
CA VAL A 13 2.62 5.06 6.76
C VAL A 13 1.47 5.40 5.83
N LEU A 14 0.83 6.54 6.08
CA LEU A 14 -0.21 7.10 5.22
C LEU A 14 0.30 8.39 4.59
N ILE A 15 0.35 8.46 3.26
CA ILE A 15 0.82 9.63 2.50
C ILE A 15 -0.36 10.26 1.78
N ARG A 16 -0.61 11.55 2.04
CA ARG A 16 -1.59 12.36 1.30
C ARG A 16 -0.99 12.89 0.00
N HIS A 17 -1.74 12.78 -1.10
CA HIS A 17 -1.40 13.29 -2.42
C HIS A 17 -2.10 14.61 -2.73
N ALA A 18 -1.70 15.26 -3.82
CA ALA A 18 -2.18 16.59 -4.18
C ALA A 18 -3.69 16.65 -4.46
N ASN A 19 -4.30 15.59 -5.01
CA ASN A 19 -5.74 15.58 -5.31
C ASN A 19 -6.57 15.01 -4.15
N GLY A 20 -5.96 14.81 -2.97
CA GLY A 20 -6.65 14.35 -1.77
C GLY A 20 -6.70 12.83 -1.59
N GLU A 21 -6.19 12.05 -2.54
CA GLU A 21 -6.02 10.61 -2.34
C GLU A 21 -4.94 10.33 -1.30
N HIS A 22 -4.97 9.16 -0.69
CA HIS A 22 -3.95 8.73 0.25
C HIS A 22 -3.40 7.36 -0.12
N SER A 23 -2.07 7.20 -0.11
CA SER A 23 -1.43 5.88 -0.20
C SER A 23 -1.13 5.35 1.19
N LEU A 24 -1.62 4.16 1.49
CA LEU A 24 -1.29 3.41 2.70
C LEU A 24 -0.22 2.37 2.38
N TYR A 25 0.81 2.31 3.23
CA TYR A 25 1.85 1.30 3.24
C TYR A 25 1.83 0.61 4.61
N ALA A 26 1.38 -0.64 4.68
CA ALA A 26 1.17 -1.38 5.94
C ALA A 26 2.08 -2.62 6.06
N HIS A 27 2.01 -3.28 7.22
CA HIS A 27 2.87 -4.38 7.63
C HIS A 27 4.37 -4.02 7.74
N LEU A 28 4.70 -2.74 7.84
CA LEU A 28 6.09 -2.25 7.83
C LEU A 28 6.90 -2.83 9.00
N HIS A 29 8.22 -2.91 8.84
CA HIS A 29 9.11 -3.31 9.93
C HIS A 29 9.04 -2.25 11.05
N GLN A 30 8.83 -2.67 12.30
CA GLN A 30 8.78 -1.75 13.43
C GLN A 30 10.12 -1.05 13.61
N GLY A 31 10.10 0.28 13.77
CA GLY A 31 11.33 1.08 13.89
C GLY A 31 12.05 1.39 12.57
N SER A 32 11.54 0.94 11.42
CA SER A 32 12.15 1.23 10.11
C SER A 32 11.69 2.54 9.46
N VAL A 33 10.66 3.19 10.01
CA VAL A 33 10.07 4.41 9.42
C VAL A 33 11.09 5.54 9.43
N ARG A 34 11.32 6.16 8.26
CA ARG A 34 12.35 7.20 8.03
C ARG A 34 11.75 8.61 7.87
N VAL A 35 10.45 8.74 8.04
CA VAL A 35 9.69 9.98 7.84
C VAL A 35 8.87 10.30 9.08
N ASN A 36 8.55 11.57 9.26
CA ASN A 36 7.73 12.08 10.35
C ASN A 36 6.40 12.62 9.83
N VAL A 37 5.42 12.74 10.73
CA VAL A 37 4.15 13.39 10.42
C VAL A 37 4.41 14.84 9.99
N GLY A 38 3.94 15.20 8.80
CA GLY A 38 4.11 16.53 8.22
C GLY A 38 5.25 16.64 7.21
N ASP A 39 6.10 15.61 7.09
CA ASP A 39 7.16 15.61 6.08
C ASP A 39 6.56 15.57 4.66
N THR A 40 7.19 16.32 3.75
CA THR A 40 6.92 16.20 2.31
C THR A 40 7.84 15.15 1.73
N VAL A 41 7.26 14.13 1.09
CA VAL A 41 8.00 13.05 0.42
C VAL A 41 7.86 13.16 -1.09
N THR A 42 8.89 12.73 -1.82
CA THR A 42 8.89 12.66 -3.29
C THR A 42 8.89 11.21 -3.75
N ALA A 43 8.40 10.97 -4.97
CA ALA A 43 8.42 9.63 -5.54
C ALA A 43 9.86 9.06 -5.57
N GLY A 44 10.04 7.83 -5.11
CA GLY A 44 11.35 7.18 -4.97
C GLY A 44 12.04 7.41 -3.62
N ALA A 45 11.52 8.28 -2.75
CA ALA A 45 12.03 8.41 -1.39
C ALA A 45 11.75 7.14 -0.58
N GLN A 46 12.75 6.64 0.14
CA GLN A 46 12.55 5.53 1.07
C GLN A 46 11.82 6.02 2.32
N ILE A 47 10.64 5.44 2.59
CA ILE A 47 9.80 5.82 3.74
C ILE A 47 9.89 4.84 4.90
N ALA A 48 10.14 3.55 4.63
CA ALA A 48 10.25 2.48 5.60
C ALA A 48 10.82 1.20 4.95
N GLU A 49 10.96 0.14 5.72
CA GLU A 49 11.29 -1.21 5.24
C GLU A 49 10.04 -2.10 5.35
N ALA A 50 9.85 -3.00 4.38
CA ALA A 50 8.79 -4.01 4.44
C ALA A 50 9.03 -4.95 5.64
N GLY A 51 7.94 -5.44 6.24
CA GLY A 51 8.02 -6.28 7.43
C GLY A 51 6.85 -7.23 7.50
N SER A 52 6.53 -7.68 8.72
CA SER A 52 5.42 -8.58 9.00
C SER A 52 4.65 -8.14 10.25
N SER A 53 4.55 -6.83 10.50
CA SER A 53 3.84 -6.31 11.68
C SER A 53 2.31 -6.33 11.48
N GLY A 54 1.56 -6.32 12.58
CA GLY A 54 0.10 -6.45 12.53
C GLY A 54 -0.34 -7.89 12.31
N ASN A 55 -1.47 -8.07 11.63
CA ASN A 55 -2.00 -9.38 11.29
C ASN A 55 -1.47 -9.85 9.93
N SER A 56 -0.20 -10.27 9.90
CA SER A 56 0.48 -10.78 8.70
C SER A 56 1.00 -12.20 8.92
N THR A 57 0.90 -13.05 7.90
CA THR A 57 1.43 -14.42 7.92
C THR A 57 2.90 -14.52 7.51
N GLU A 58 3.38 -13.56 6.71
CA GLU A 58 4.76 -13.54 6.21
C GLU A 58 5.21 -12.10 5.86
N PRO A 59 6.53 -11.83 5.75
CA PRO A 59 7.01 -10.51 5.38
C PRO A 59 6.56 -10.09 3.98
N HIS A 60 5.76 -9.02 3.90
CA HIS A 60 5.28 -8.44 2.64
C HIS A 60 4.89 -6.97 2.83
N LEU A 61 4.57 -6.28 1.73
CA LEU A 61 4.02 -4.92 1.75
C LEU A 61 2.54 -4.98 1.35
N HIS A 62 1.65 -4.53 2.24
CA HIS A 62 0.29 -4.16 1.84
C HIS A 62 0.28 -2.71 1.38
N PHE A 63 -0.13 -2.50 0.13
CA PHE A 63 -0.23 -1.17 -0.48
C PHE A 63 -1.65 -0.95 -1.02
N GLN A 64 -2.23 0.20 -0.72
CA GLN A 64 -3.53 0.62 -1.26
C GLN A 64 -3.60 2.14 -1.42
N LEU A 65 -4.40 2.59 -2.39
CA LEU A 65 -4.78 3.99 -2.58
C LEU A 65 -6.24 4.13 -2.13
N ILE A 66 -6.52 5.16 -1.35
CA ILE A 66 -7.83 5.39 -0.74
C ILE A 66 -8.25 6.85 -0.86
N ASP A 67 -9.57 7.10 -0.84
CA ASP A 67 -10.17 8.44 -1.03
C ASP A 67 -10.16 9.34 0.22
N GLY A 68 -9.64 8.86 1.34
CA GLY A 68 -9.59 9.64 2.58
C GLY A 68 -8.69 9.03 3.66
N PRO A 69 -8.44 9.75 4.75
CA PRO A 69 -7.50 9.32 5.79
C PRO A 69 -8.11 8.37 6.84
N ASP A 70 -9.44 8.27 6.91
CA ASP A 70 -10.10 7.35 7.84
C ASP A 70 -10.06 5.93 7.27
N LEU A 71 -9.14 5.12 7.79
CA LEU A 71 -8.89 3.75 7.32
C LEU A 71 -10.07 2.80 7.56
N ASN A 72 -11.06 3.17 8.38
CA ASN A 72 -12.27 2.35 8.58
C ASN A 72 -13.40 2.72 7.60
N ALA A 73 -13.35 3.88 6.96
CA ALA A 73 -14.43 4.41 6.13
C ALA A 73 -14.02 4.71 4.68
N ALA A 74 -12.73 4.88 4.42
CA ALA A 74 -12.22 5.24 3.11
C ALA A 74 -12.44 4.11 2.08
N ARG A 75 -12.73 4.50 0.85
CA ARG A 75 -12.91 3.58 -0.27
C ARG A 75 -11.59 3.36 -0.99
N GLY A 76 -11.34 2.12 -1.38
CA GLY A 76 -10.23 1.78 -2.28
C GLY A 76 -10.42 2.44 -3.65
N LEU A 77 -9.36 3.08 -4.13
CA LEU A 77 -9.30 3.70 -5.45
C LEU A 77 -8.50 2.80 -6.42
N PRO A 78 -8.84 2.79 -7.72
CA PRO A 78 -8.04 2.10 -8.72
C PRO A 78 -6.65 2.73 -8.85
N ILE A 79 -5.64 1.89 -9.11
CA ILE A 79 -4.24 2.33 -9.23
C ILE A 79 -3.67 1.74 -10.52
N THR A 80 -2.94 2.57 -11.27
CA THR A 80 -2.10 2.10 -12.38
C THR A 80 -0.64 2.25 -11.97
N PHE A 81 0.11 1.16 -12.12
CA PHE A 81 1.55 1.19 -11.96
C PHE A 81 2.22 1.40 -13.31
N THR A 82 3.25 2.25 -13.33
CA THR A 82 4.09 2.47 -14.50
C THR A 82 5.50 1.96 -14.21
N GLY A 83 6.25 1.59 -15.25
CA GLY A 83 7.63 1.12 -15.09
C GLY A 83 7.76 -0.25 -14.43
N LEU A 84 6.67 -0.99 -14.21
CA LEU A 84 6.75 -2.37 -13.75
C LEU A 84 7.28 -3.26 -14.87
N ARG A 85 8.33 -4.01 -14.55
CA ARG A 85 8.74 -5.20 -15.29
C ARG A 85 8.26 -6.41 -14.49
N PRO A 86 7.03 -6.89 -14.72
CA PRO A 86 6.57 -8.09 -14.05
C PRO A 86 7.45 -9.27 -14.43
N GLU A 87 8.19 -9.82 -13.46
CA GLU A 87 8.82 -11.12 -13.59
C GLU A 87 7.81 -12.19 -13.13
N TRP A 88 6.81 -12.51 -13.97
CA TRP A 88 5.85 -13.59 -13.67
C TRP A 88 6.06 -14.82 -14.56
N VAL A 89 6.12 -16.00 -13.92
CA VAL A 89 6.08 -17.35 -14.54
C VAL A 89 4.74 -17.56 -15.23
N SER A 90 4.77 -18.08 -16.46
CA SER A 90 3.58 -18.26 -17.33
C SER A 90 2.68 -19.40 -16.88
N ILE A 91 1.38 -19.12 -16.76
CA ILE A 91 0.31 -20.13 -16.76
C ILE A 91 -0.66 -19.72 -17.88
N GLU A 92 -0.69 -20.54 -18.94
CA GLU A 92 -1.77 -20.65 -19.94
C GLU A 92 -2.36 -19.35 -20.54
N GLY A 93 -1.59 -18.65 -21.39
CA GLY A 93 -2.18 -17.89 -22.52
C GLY A 93 -2.26 -16.36 -22.43
N ARG A 94 -2.01 -15.73 -21.27
CA ARG A 94 -1.30 -14.44 -21.05
C ARG A 94 -1.65 -13.89 -19.65
N HIS A 95 -0.69 -13.26 -18.98
CA HIS A 95 -0.92 -12.64 -17.67
C HIS A 95 -1.76 -11.36 -17.74
N LEU A 96 -2.55 -11.13 -16.68
CA LEU A 96 -3.09 -9.82 -16.33
C LEU A 96 -1.92 -8.83 -16.19
N ARG A 97 -2.07 -7.67 -16.81
CA ARG A 97 -1.07 -6.60 -16.78
C ARG A 97 -1.54 -5.48 -15.87
N SER A 98 -0.59 -4.71 -15.36
CA SER A 98 -0.89 -3.46 -14.68
C SER A 98 -1.71 -2.55 -15.61
N GLY A 99 -2.89 -2.15 -15.15
CA GLY A 99 -3.86 -1.37 -15.95
C GLY A 99 -5.01 -2.17 -16.55
N ASP A 100 -5.00 -3.51 -16.47
CA ASP A 100 -6.19 -4.30 -16.85
C ASP A 100 -7.29 -4.08 -15.80
N VAL A 101 -8.48 -3.66 -16.25
CA VAL A 101 -9.69 -3.52 -15.43
C VAL A 101 -10.59 -4.73 -15.67
N LEU A 102 -10.89 -5.48 -14.63
CA LEU A 102 -11.89 -6.56 -14.67
C LEU A 102 -13.20 -6.00 -14.14
N GLU A 103 -14.17 -5.81 -15.03
CA GLU A 103 -15.55 -5.48 -14.67
C GLU A 103 -16.35 -6.79 -14.61
N GLN A 104 -17.16 -6.94 -13.56
CA GLN A 104 -18.11 -8.04 -13.43
C GLN A 104 -19.53 -7.46 -13.50
N GLU A 105 -20.36 -8.00 -14.39
CA GLU A 105 -21.81 -7.69 -14.45
C GLU A 105 -22.58 -8.28 -13.26
#